data_AF-S9UZA8-F1
#
_entry.id   AF-S9UZA8-F1
#
_cell.length_a   1.000
_cell.length_b   1.000
_cell.length_c   1.000
_cell.angle_alpha   90.00
_cell.angle_beta   90.00
_cell.angle_gamma   90.00
#
_symmetry.space_group_name_H-M   'P 1'
#
loop_
_entity.id
_entity.type
_entity.pdbx_description
1 polymer ?
#
loop_
_entity_poly.entity_id
_entity_poly.type
_entity_poly.pdbx_seq_one_letter_code
_entity_poly.pdbx_strand_id
1 'polypeptide(L)'
;MGLLSFLQKDKRGDATAAAADTSNAEASEKRSDMRDHDRFIRFRDELLKFSLGESAYDYAERLFEEYPNDPQVMAVLAETATLYDRTKNKVYRSHWVDRLDLLQRGVDVSRKCMKEHPTYGPCYRTYVLCATREAEALYYLKSLTGLGLLENYNAIMKKGKEGMELMPEDADLPNALGALSARCAYPWYSPTRWYGRWYEVPSQQELLDKSIQLHLKAAERDPNNLEYACRLAQVYFQKGDMPNARRWYVKVRDEMPPQQLDDSRWQGLAHTQLATSFAKSKWNVPFA
;
A
#
# COMPACT_ATOMS: atom_id res chain seq x y z
N MET A 1 16.13 2.94 85.17
CA MET A 1 15.59 3.90 84.18
C MET A 1 16.30 3.65 82.86
N GLY A 2 15.80 2.70 82.08
CA GLY A 2 16.33 2.38 80.75
C GLY A 2 15.18 2.42 79.77
N LEU A 3 15.38 3.06 78.61
CA LEU A 3 14.62 2.88 77.37
C LEU A 3 15.17 3.83 76.30
N LEU A 4 15.48 3.25 75.13
CA LEU A 4 15.34 3.79 73.76
C LEU A 4 16.58 3.60 72.87
N SER A 5 16.67 2.42 72.28
CA SER A 5 17.18 2.26 70.92
C SER A 5 16.31 1.19 70.26
N PHE A 6 15.62 1.48 69.17
CA PHE A 6 15.39 0.58 68.03
C PHE A 6 14.35 1.20 67.06
N LEU A 7 14.58 0.96 65.76
CA LEU A 7 13.69 1.10 64.60
C LEU A 7 13.85 2.36 63.73
N GLN A 8 14.89 2.34 62.90
CA GLN A 8 14.86 3.00 61.60
C GLN A 8 15.65 2.17 60.57
N LYS A 9 15.00 1.18 59.96
CA LYS A 9 15.46 0.54 58.72
C LYS A 9 14.25 0.02 57.94
N ASP A 10 14.38 0.09 56.63
CA ASP A 10 13.62 -0.62 55.59
C ASP A 10 12.27 -0.04 55.14
N LYS A 11 12.35 0.95 54.23
CA LYS A 11 11.26 1.32 53.29
C LYS A 11 11.74 1.72 51.88
N ARG A 12 12.98 1.38 51.48
CA ARG A 12 13.55 1.75 50.16
C ARG A 12 13.73 0.59 49.17
N GLY A 13 13.38 -0.65 49.52
CA GLY A 13 13.54 -1.83 48.65
C GLY A 13 12.34 -2.15 47.74
N ASP A 14 11.12 -1.82 48.15
CA ASP A 14 9.91 -2.36 47.47
C ASP A 14 9.47 -1.56 46.24
N ALA A 15 9.84 -0.27 46.14
CA ALA A 15 9.42 0.58 45.02
C ALA A 15 10.16 0.25 43.71
N THR A 16 11.39 -0.26 43.78
CA THR A 16 12.18 -0.63 42.61
C THR A 16 11.85 -2.02 42.07
N ALA A 17 11.40 -2.95 42.93
CA ALA A 17 10.96 -4.28 42.51
C ALA A 17 9.59 -4.22 41.80
N ALA A 18 8.64 -3.44 42.35
CA ALA A 18 7.31 -3.27 41.74
C ALA A 18 7.35 -2.60 40.36
N ALA A 19 8.26 -1.64 40.14
CA ALA A 19 8.45 -1.00 38.84
C ALA A 19 9.16 -1.90 37.80
N ALA A 20 10.03 -2.80 38.26
CA ALA A 20 10.68 -3.79 37.41
C ALA A 20 9.70 -4.90 36.98
N ASP A 21 8.84 -5.36 37.90
CA ASP A 21 7.82 -6.37 37.61
C ASP A 21 6.70 -5.87 36.69
N THR A 22 6.25 -4.61 36.82
CA THR A 22 5.30 -4.02 35.87
C THR A 22 5.90 -3.82 34.49
N SER A 23 7.17 -3.40 34.41
CA SER A 23 7.88 -3.27 33.12
C SER A 23 8.09 -4.62 32.41
N ASN A 24 8.33 -5.69 33.18
CA ASN A 24 8.45 -7.04 32.65
C ASN A 24 7.10 -7.64 32.25
N ALA A 25 6.02 -7.33 32.99
CA ALA A 25 4.66 -7.75 32.65
C ALA A 25 4.18 -7.07 31.35
N GLU A 26 4.31 -5.75 31.24
CA GLU A 26 3.96 -5.00 30.01
C GLU A 26 4.82 -5.43 28.80
N ALA A 27 6.10 -5.74 29.02
CA ALA A 27 6.98 -6.25 27.97
C ALA A 27 6.62 -7.70 27.57
N SER A 28 6.10 -8.51 28.50
CA SER A 28 5.64 -9.88 28.23
C SER A 28 4.31 -9.92 27.48
N GLU A 29 3.41 -8.99 27.79
CA GLU A 29 2.07 -8.83 27.21
C GLU A 29 2.17 -8.25 25.78
N LYS A 30 3.01 -7.23 25.57
CA LYS A 30 3.37 -6.76 24.21
C LYS A 30 4.02 -7.87 23.37
N ARG A 31 4.75 -8.80 23.99
CA ARG A 31 5.35 -9.95 23.31
C ARG A 31 4.34 -11.04 22.97
N SER A 32 3.27 -11.24 23.74
CA SER A 32 2.18 -12.14 23.34
C SER A 32 1.34 -11.52 22.24
N ASP A 33 0.99 -10.24 22.33
CA ASP A 33 0.20 -9.55 21.30
C ASP A 33 0.89 -9.53 19.94
N MET A 34 2.21 -9.25 19.89
CA MET A 34 2.98 -9.35 18.64
C MET A 34 3.02 -10.79 18.08
N ARG A 35 3.01 -11.82 18.94
CA ARG A 35 3.01 -13.22 18.49
C ARG A 35 1.68 -13.64 17.88
N ASP A 36 0.57 -13.09 18.37
CA ASP A 36 -0.76 -13.37 17.83
C ASP A 36 -1.02 -12.61 16.52
N HIS A 37 -0.47 -11.40 16.37
CA HIS A 37 -0.56 -10.64 15.12
C HIS A 37 0.15 -11.29 13.94
N ASP A 38 1.42 -11.70 14.13
CA ASP A 38 2.18 -12.40 13.10
C ASP A 38 1.47 -13.69 12.68
N ARG A 39 0.77 -14.34 13.61
CA ARG A 39 -0.03 -15.53 13.35
C ARG A 39 -1.24 -15.21 12.46
N PHE A 40 -1.95 -14.10 12.70
CA PHE A 40 -3.06 -13.66 11.86
C PHE A 40 -2.62 -13.38 10.42
N ILE A 41 -1.50 -12.67 10.26
CA ILE A 41 -0.93 -12.36 8.95
C ILE A 41 -0.53 -13.64 8.22
N ARG A 42 0.18 -14.55 8.89
CA ARG A 42 0.61 -15.82 8.26
C ARG A 42 -0.57 -16.65 7.78
N PHE A 43 -1.61 -16.80 8.61
CA PHE A 43 -2.78 -17.59 8.24
C PHE A 43 -3.54 -16.95 7.07
N ARG A 44 -3.71 -15.63 7.07
CA ARG A 44 -4.25 -14.89 5.92
C ARG A 44 -3.44 -15.17 4.65
N ASP A 45 -2.11 -15.05 4.73
CA ASP A 45 -1.23 -15.20 3.56
C ASP A 45 -1.22 -16.64 3.04
N GLU A 46 -1.37 -17.63 3.91
CA GLU A 46 -1.59 -19.03 3.53
C GLU A 46 -2.90 -19.20 2.74
N LEU A 47 -4.01 -18.64 3.21
CA LEU A 47 -5.28 -18.67 2.49
C LEU A 47 -5.17 -18.00 1.10
N LEU A 48 -4.51 -16.85 1.03
CA LEU A 48 -4.28 -16.14 -0.24
C LEU A 48 -3.40 -16.94 -1.20
N LYS A 49 -2.36 -17.64 -0.71
CA LYS A 49 -1.55 -18.56 -1.54
C LYS A 49 -2.38 -19.68 -2.16
N PHE A 50 -3.37 -20.20 -1.45
CA PHE A 50 -4.32 -21.19 -1.99
C PHE A 50 -5.43 -20.57 -2.85
N SER A 51 -5.33 -19.28 -3.21
CA SER A 51 -6.34 -18.53 -3.97
C SER A 51 -7.70 -18.44 -3.26
N LEU A 52 -7.73 -18.64 -1.94
CA LEU A 52 -8.93 -18.55 -1.10
C LEU A 52 -9.14 -17.11 -0.59
N GLY A 53 -9.27 -16.16 -1.51
CA GLY A 53 -9.37 -14.74 -1.18
C GLY A 53 -10.62 -14.37 -0.37
N GLU A 54 -11.75 -15.02 -0.66
CA GLU A 54 -13.00 -14.82 0.10
C GLU A 54 -12.85 -15.32 1.54
N SER A 55 -12.34 -16.53 1.72
CA SER A 55 -12.10 -17.09 3.06
C SER A 55 -11.08 -16.28 3.85
N ALA A 56 -10.05 -15.72 3.20
CA ALA A 56 -9.08 -14.83 3.84
C ALA A 56 -9.74 -13.52 4.31
N TYR A 57 -10.70 -13.00 3.55
CA TYR A 57 -11.45 -11.81 3.91
C TYR A 57 -12.43 -12.09 5.06
N ASP A 58 -13.22 -13.17 4.97
CA ASP A 58 -14.14 -13.60 6.01
C ASP A 58 -13.42 -13.84 7.35
N TYR A 59 -12.22 -14.43 7.28
CA TYR A 59 -11.37 -14.61 8.44
C TYR A 59 -11.00 -13.26 9.09
N ALA A 60 -10.61 -12.28 8.28
CA ALA A 60 -10.24 -10.96 8.77
C ALA A 60 -11.44 -10.18 9.34
N GLU A 61 -12.64 -10.32 8.76
CA GLU A 61 -13.87 -9.74 9.32
C GLU A 61 -14.21 -10.38 10.68
N ARG A 62 -14.12 -11.71 10.82
CA ARG A 62 -14.32 -12.38 12.12
C ARG A 62 -13.32 -11.91 13.18
N LEU A 63 -12.05 -11.77 12.81
CA LEU A 63 -11.05 -11.19 13.72
C LEU A 63 -11.42 -9.77 14.14
N PHE A 64 -11.91 -8.95 13.20
CA PHE A 64 -12.35 -7.60 13.50
C PHE A 64 -13.61 -7.57 14.40
N GLU A 65 -14.51 -8.53 14.27
CA GLU A 65 -15.66 -8.68 15.17
C GLU A 65 -15.22 -9.04 16.61
N GLU A 66 -14.21 -9.90 16.75
CA GLU A 66 -13.63 -10.28 18.05
C GLU A 66 -12.84 -9.13 18.68
N TYR A 67 -12.04 -8.40 17.89
CA TYR A 67 -11.13 -7.34 18.35
C TYR A 67 -11.35 -6.02 17.59
N PRO A 68 -12.50 -5.36 17.75
CA PRO A 68 -12.91 -4.23 16.91
C PRO A 68 -12.12 -2.94 17.12
N ASN A 69 -11.31 -2.85 18.18
CA ASN A 69 -10.56 -1.65 18.56
C ASN A 69 -9.04 -1.84 18.47
N ASP A 70 -8.58 -3.05 18.11
CA ASP A 70 -7.17 -3.32 17.92
C ASP A 70 -6.70 -2.75 16.56
N PRO A 71 -5.76 -1.79 16.55
CA PRO A 71 -5.26 -1.19 15.31
C PRO A 71 -4.59 -2.20 14.39
N GLN A 72 -4.01 -3.27 14.93
CA GLN A 72 -3.33 -4.29 14.16
C GLN A 72 -4.33 -5.13 13.36
N VAL A 73 -5.42 -5.56 14.00
CA VAL A 73 -6.52 -6.28 13.33
C VAL A 73 -7.21 -5.40 12.29
N MET A 74 -7.43 -4.11 12.60
CA MET A 74 -7.95 -3.14 11.62
C MET A 74 -7.07 -3.04 10.38
N ALA A 75 -5.75 -2.94 10.56
CA ALA A 75 -4.81 -2.92 9.46
C ALA A 75 -4.83 -4.23 8.67
N VAL A 76 -4.87 -5.39 9.34
CA VAL A 76 -4.98 -6.70 8.68
C VAL A 76 -6.21 -6.75 7.78
N LEU A 77 -7.39 -6.38 8.28
CA LEU A 77 -8.63 -6.35 7.49
C LEU A 77 -8.54 -5.41 6.29
N ALA A 78 -7.96 -4.22 6.46
CA ALA A 78 -7.81 -3.29 5.35
C ALA A 78 -6.77 -3.80 4.32
N GLU A 79 -5.67 -4.42 4.76
CA GLU A 79 -4.72 -5.07 3.86
C GLU A 79 -5.35 -6.23 3.10
N THR A 80 -6.12 -7.10 3.78
CA THR A 80 -6.79 -8.24 3.15
C THR A 80 -7.73 -7.78 2.05
N ALA A 81 -8.46 -6.67 2.26
CA ALA A 81 -9.30 -6.06 1.24
C ALA A 81 -8.50 -5.70 -0.02
N THR A 82 -7.33 -5.08 0.14
CA THR A 82 -6.48 -4.72 -1.02
C THR A 82 -5.90 -5.92 -1.74
N LEU A 83 -5.51 -6.96 -1.01
CA LEU A 83 -4.95 -8.19 -1.57
C LEU A 83 -6.04 -9.00 -2.28
N TYR A 84 -7.23 -9.10 -1.69
CA TYR A 84 -8.37 -9.75 -2.31
C TYR A 84 -8.84 -9.01 -3.57
N ASP A 85 -8.83 -7.67 -3.57
CA ASP A 85 -9.11 -6.89 -4.78
C ASP A 85 -8.13 -7.18 -5.94
N ARG A 86 -6.88 -7.59 -5.64
CA ARG A 86 -5.90 -7.96 -6.69
C ARG A 86 -6.24 -9.28 -7.39
N THR A 87 -6.92 -10.21 -6.72
CA THR A 87 -7.31 -11.50 -7.32
C THR A 87 -8.54 -11.37 -8.21
N LYS A 88 -9.34 -10.31 -8.03
CA LYS A 88 -10.54 -10.05 -8.83
C LYS A 88 -10.18 -9.57 -10.24
N ASN A 89 -10.81 -10.17 -11.23
CA ASN A 89 -10.70 -9.73 -12.62
C ASN A 89 -11.46 -8.40 -12.84
N LYS A 90 -10.74 -7.40 -13.36
CA LYS A 90 -11.22 -6.04 -13.61
C LYS A 90 -12.16 -5.90 -14.81
N VAL A 91 -12.44 -6.96 -15.56
CA VAL A 91 -13.33 -6.92 -16.74
C VAL A 91 -14.75 -7.40 -16.41
N TYR A 92 -14.91 -8.31 -15.45
CA TYR A 92 -16.23 -8.85 -15.10
C TYR A 92 -17.03 -7.91 -14.21
N ARG A 93 -18.23 -7.54 -14.66
CA ARG A 93 -19.12 -6.60 -13.96
C ARG A 93 -19.50 -7.03 -12.54
N SER A 94 -19.72 -8.32 -12.29
CA SER A 94 -20.04 -8.84 -10.94
C SER A 94 -18.94 -8.48 -9.94
N HIS A 95 -17.68 -8.69 -10.35
CA HIS A 95 -16.54 -8.33 -9.52
C HIS A 95 -16.44 -6.82 -9.27
N TRP A 96 -17.05 -5.94 -10.08
CA TRP A 96 -16.89 -4.50 -9.87
C TRP A 96 -17.65 -3.98 -8.67
N VAL A 97 -18.85 -4.51 -8.43
CA VAL A 97 -19.67 -4.14 -7.27
C VAL A 97 -18.99 -4.66 -6.00
N ASP A 98 -18.65 -5.95 -5.99
CA ASP A 98 -17.94 -6.60 -4.88
C ASP A 98 -16.64 -5.85 -4.52
N ARG A 99 -15.88 -5.41 -5.53
CA ARG A 99 -14.62 -4.67 -5.33
C ARG A 99 -14.85 -3.32 -4.68
N LEU A 100 -15.90 -2.59 -5.09
CA LEU A 100 -16.17 -1.28 -4.50
C LEU A 100 -16.56 -1.43 -3.03
N ASP A 101 -17.46 -2.35 -2.72
CA ASP A 101 -17.93 -2.59 -1.35
C ASP A 101 -16.76 -3.05 -0.46
N LEU A 102 -15.92 -3.96 -0.97
CA LEU A 102 -14.69 -4.44 -0.31
C LEU A 102 -13.72 -3.29 0.00
N LEU A 103 -13.43 -2.43 -0.99
CA LEU A 103 -12.48 -1.34 -0.82
C LEU A 103 -13.03 -0.24 0.09
N GLN A 104 -14.32 0.05 0.00
CA GLN A 104 -15.01 0.99 0.89
C GLN A 104 -14.92 0.54 2.35
N ARG A 105 -15.19 -0.75 2.59
CA ARG A 105 -15.04 -1.35 3.91
C ARG A 105 -13.62 -1.21 4.45
N GLY A 106 -12.60 -1.46 3.64
CA GLY A 106 -11.20 -1.25 4.00
C GLY A 106 -10.85 0.23 4.27
N VAL A 107 -11.41 1.17 3.52
CA VAL A 107 -11.24 2.61 3.74
C VAL A 107 -11.88 3.05 5.06
N ASP A 108 -13.09 2.58 5.36
CA ASP A 108 -13.81 2.96 6.58
C ASP A 108 -13.13 2.42 7.84
N VAL A 109 -12.65 1.17 7.79
CA VAL A 109 -11.84 0.59 8.88
C VAL A 109 -10.55 1.38 9.07
N SER A 110 -9.86 1.73 7.98
CA SER A 110 -8.61 2.51 8.08
C SER A 110 -8.86 3.92 8.62
N ARG A 111 -9.99 4.56 8.25
CA ARG A 111 -10.41 5.85 8.81
C ARG A 111 -10.73 5.77 10.30
N LYS A 112 -11.43 4.71 10.72
CA LYS A 112 -11.68 4.42 12.15
C LYS A 112 -10.34 4.29 12.89
N CYS A 113 -9.42 3.48 12.37
CA CYS A 113 -8.11 3.29 12.96
C CYS A 113 -7.31 4.59 13.08
N MET A 114 -7.25 5.42 12.03
CA MET A 114 -6.56 6.72 12.08
C MET A 114 -7.16 7.69 13.10
N LYS A 115 -8.47 7.59 13.37
CA LYS A 115 -9.15 8.44 14.36
C LYS A 115 -8.85 8.01 15.80
N GLU A 116 -8.80 6.70 16.03
CA GLU A 116 -8.57 6.12 17.36
C GLU A 116 -7.08 6.04 17.70
N HIS A 117 -6.23 5.76 16.70
CA HIS A 117 -4.80 5.49 16.84
C HIS A 117 -3.96 6.27 15.80
N PRO A 118 -3.84 7.61 15.95
CA PRO A 118 -3.20 8.47 14.94
C PRO A 118 -1.70 8.24 14.78
N THR A 119 -1.03 7.60 15.75
CA THR A 119 0.42 7.31 15.68
C THR A 119 0.72 5.97 15.01
N TYR A 120 -0.30 5.17 14.70
CA TYR A 120 -0.11 3.84 14.14
C TYR A 120 0.01 3.90 12.60
N GLY A 121 1.26 3.89 12.13
CA GLY A 121 1.62 4.02 10.72
C GLY A 121 0.92 3.06 9.76
N PRO A 122 0.78 1.74 10.04
CA PRO A 122 0.19 0.79 9.10
C PRO A 122 -1.22 1.17 8.64
N CYS A 123 -2.04 1.79 9.50
CA CYS A 123 -3.38 2.24 9.12
C CYS A 123 -3.38 3.36 8.06
N TYR A 124 -2.32 4.17 7.99
CA TYR A 124 -2.15 5.14 6.90
C TYR A 124 -1.77 4.45 5.59
N ARG A 125 -0.90 3.43 5.65
CA ARG A 125 -0.54 2.58 4.50
C ARG A 125 -1.77 1.90 3.93
N THR A 126 -2.57 1.23 4.76
CA THR A 126 -3.78 0.55 4.31
C THR A 126 -4.82 1.52 3.77
N TYR A 127 -5.00 2.68 4.42
CA TYR A 127 -5.89 3.72 3.91
C TYR A 127 -5.50 4.15 2.49
N VAL A 128 -4.22 4.47 2.26
CA VAL A 128 -3.74 4.90 0.93
C VAL A 128 -3.94 3.79 -0.09
N LEU A 129 -3.59 2.54 0.24
CA LEU A 129 -3.75 1.41 -0.67
C LEU A 129 -5.23 1.14 -1.02
N CYS A 130 -6.14 1.22 -0.05
CA CYS A 130 -7.58 1.06 -0.30
C CYS A 130 -8.15 2.25 -1.07
N ALA A 131 -7.90 3.48 -0.62
CA ALA A 131 -8.50 4.69 -1.18
C ALA A 131 -8.05 4.98 -2.62
N THR A 132 -6.79 4.69 -2.96
CA THR A 132 -6.31 4.79 -4.35
C THR A 132 -7.07 3.85 -5.26
N ARG A 133 -7.26 2.58 -4.84
CA ARG A 133 -7.98 1.57 -5.62
C ARG A 133 -9.49 1.82 -5.65
N GLU A 134 -10.06 2.34 -4.57
CA GLU A 134 -11.47 2.71 -4.50
C GLU A 134 -11.75 3.86 -5.49
N ALA A 135 -10.94 4.91 -5.47
CA ALA A 135 -11.08 6.04 -6.38
C ALA A 135 -10.96 5.62 -7.86
N GLU A 136 -10.13 4.62 -8.14
CA GLU A 136 -10.07 3.98 -9.46
C GLU A 136 -11.30 3.13 -9.76
N ALA A 137 -11.84 2.37 -8.82
CA ALA A 137 -13.05 1.58 -9.02
C ALA A 137 -14.28 2.48 -9.26
N LEU A 138 -14.38 3.60 -8.54
CA LEU A 138 -15.44 4.59 -8.69
C LEU A 138 -15.45 5.24 -10.08
N TYR A 139 -14.27 5.41 -10.68
CA TYR A 139 -14.14 5.84 -12.07
C TYR A 139 -14.95 4.93 -13.01
N TYR A 140 -14.80 3.61 -12.84
CA TYR A 140 -15.43 2.62 -13.70
C TYR A 140 -16.93 2.41 -13.41
N LEU A 141 -17.37 2.59 -12.16
CA LEU A 141 -18.74 2.23 -11.73
C LEU A 141 -19.76 3.38 -11.78
N LYS A 142 -19.42 4.56 -11.23
CA LYS A 142 -20.43 5.55 -10.82
C LYS A 142 -20.46 6.83 -11.64
N SER A 143 -19.31 7.31 -12.13
CA SER A 143 -19.25 8.73 -12.50
C SER A 143 -19.43 9.03 -13.99
N LEU A 144 -19.01 8.20 -14.95
CA LEU A 144 -18.85 8.56 -16.39
C LEU A 144 -18.02 9.85 -16.67
N THR A 145 -17.80 10.69 -15.67
CA THR A 145 -17.02 11.92 -15.64
C THR A 145 -15.60 11.66 -15.15
N GLY A 146 -15.37 10.52 -14.48
CA GLY A 146 -14.03 10.11 -14.10
C GLY A 146 -13.35 10.93 -13.01
N LEU A 147 -14.13 11.66 -12.22
CA LEU A 147 -13.60 12.68 -11.30
C LEU A 147 -13.17 12.13 -9.95
N GLY A 148 -13.62 10.93 -9.56
CA GLY A 148 -13.33 10.38 -8.22
C GLY A 148 -11.84 10.27 -7.87
N LEU A 149 -10.97 10.04 -8.87
CA LEU A 149 -9.51 10.01 -8.66
C LEU A 149 -8.94 11.42 -8.42
N LEU A 150 -9.43 12.42 -9.16
CA LEU A 150 -8.97 13.81 -9.05
C LEU A 150 -9.50 14.46 -7.75
N GLU A 151 -10.75 14.18 -7.41
CA GLU A 151 -11.42 14.63 -6.18
C GLU A 151 -10.66 14.20 -4.92
N ASN A 152 -10.28 12.92 -4.88
CA ASN A 152 -9.64 12.33 -3.71
C ASN A 152 -8.12 12.50 -3.70
N TYR A 153 -7.51 13.01 -4.79
CA TYR A 153 -6.05 13.08 -4.96
C TYR A 153 -5.37 13.79 -3.78
N ASN A 154 -5.80 15.00 -3.44
CA ASN A 154 -5.17 15.80 -2.39
C ASN A 154 -5.34 15.17 -1.00
N ALA A 155 -6.51 14.58 -0.72
CA ALA A 155 -6.78 13.91 0.55
C ALA A 155 -5.87 12.68 0.73
N ILE A 156 -5.77 11.83 -0.31
CA ILE A 156 -4.92 10.64 -0.30
C ILE A 156 -3.44 11.05 -0.21
N MET A 157 -3.00 12.05 -0.98
CA MET A 157 -1.62 12.54 -0.93
C MET A 157 -1.24 13.09 0.44
N LYS A 158 -2.16 13.81 1.11
CA LYS A 158 -1.92 14.32 2.47
C LYS A 158 -1.74 13.18 3.46
N LYS A 159 -2.68 12.22 3.48
CA LYS A 159 -2.60 11.06 4.38
C LYS A 159 -1.42 10.16 4.08
N GLY A 160 -1.04 10.01 2.82
CA GLY A 160 0.17 9.27 2.46
C GLY A 160 1.46 9.93 2.92
N LYS A 161 1.55 11.27 2.91
CA LYS A 161 2.70 11.98 3.50
C LYS A 161 2.79 11.78 5.01
N GLU A 162 1.66 11.92 5.72
CA GLU A 162 1.57 11.62 7.15
C GLU A 162 2.02 10.17 7.44
N GLY A 163 1.58 9.21 6.63
CA GLY A 163 2.01 7.81 6.72
C GLY A 163 3.51 7.59 6.47
N MET A 164 4.09 8.28 5.48
CA MET A 164 5.54 8.20 5.19
C MET A 164 6.40 8.81 6.29
N GLU A 165 5.90 9.81 7.03
CA GLU A 165 6.59 10.37 8.20
C GLU A 165 6.60 9.38 9.37
N LEU A 166 5.51 8.64 9.56
CA LEU A 166 5.41 7.60 10.59
C LEU A 166 6.21 6.34 10.23
N MET A 167 6.30 6.00 8.94
CA MET A 167 6.98 4.81 8.43
C MET A 167 7.92 5.17 7.27
N PRO A 168 9.13 5.69 7.58
CA PRO A 168 10.08 6.13 6.55
C PRO A 168 10.72 4.98 5.75
N GLU A 169 10.67 3.75 6.28
CA GLU A 169 11.21 2.54 5.64
C GLU A 169 10.20 1.81 4.75
N ASP A 170 8.92 2.20 4.77
CA ASP A 170 7.90 1.54 3.95
C ASP A 170 8.06 1.89 2.47
N ALA A 171 8.11 0.87 1.61
CA ALA A 171 8.22 1.01 0.17
C ALA A 171 6.84 1.07 -0.52
N ASP A 172 5.79 0.54 0.11
CA ASP A 172 4.47 0.45 -0.51
C ASP A 172 3.75 1.80 -0.56
N LEU A 173 3.84 2.59 0.51
CA LEU A 173 3.30 3.95 0.54
C LEU A 173 3.81 4.83 -0.62
N PRO A 174 5.14 5.03 -0.80
CA PRO A 174 5.63 5.83 -1.91
C PRO A 174 5.28 5.22 -3.27
N ASN A 175 5.27 3.88 -3.41
CA ASN A 175 4.82 3.23 -4.65
C ASN A 175 3.34 3.50 -4.96
N ALA A 176 2.46 3.45 -3.96
CA ALA A 176 1.03 3.69 -4.12
C ALA A 176 0.73 5.15 -4.49
N LEU A 177 1.40 6.10 -3.83
CA LEU A 177 1.30 7.52 -4.15
C LEU A 177 1.89 7.84 -5.54
N GLY A 178 3.02 7.21 -5.89
CA GLY A 178 3.62 7.32 -7.21
C GLY A 178 2.65 6.84 -8.30
N ALA A 179 1.99 5.70 -8.08
CA ALA A 179 1.00 5.15 -8.99
C ALA A 179 -0.24 6.05 -9.11
N LEU A 180 -0.70 6.63 -7.99
CA LEU A 180 -1.78 7.62 -7.98
C LEU A 180 -1.43 8.83 -8.86
N SER A 181 -0.25 9.43 -8.67
CA SER A 181 0.21 10.56 -9.48
C SER A 181 0.33 10.21 -10.96
N ALA A 182 0.87 9.03 -11.30
CA ALA A 182 0.99 8.60 -12.70
C ALA A 182 -0.38 8.43 -13.37
N ARG A 183 -1.36 7.89 -12.64
CA ARG A 183 -2.72 7.70 -13.16
C ARG A 183 -3.43 9.02 -13.36
N CYS A 184 -3.33 9.96 -12.42
CA CYS A 184 -3.84 11.33 -12.61
C CYS A 184 -3.18 12.05 -13.79
N ALA A 185 -1.95 11.69 -14.15
CA ALA A 185 -1.25 12.25 -15.31
C ALA A 185 -1.64 11.58 -16.65
N TYR A 186 -2.34 10.44 -16.62
CA TYR A 186 -2.59 9.64 -17.81
C TYR A 186 -3.49 10.39 -18.82
N PRO A 187 -3.26 10.25 -20.14
CA PRO A 187 -3.98 11.02 -21.16
C PRO A 187 -5.50 10.85 -21.13
N TRP A 188 -5.99 9.72 -20.60
CA TRP A 188 -7.41 9.46 -20.42
C TRP A 188 -8.11 10.46 -19.48
N TYR A 189 -7.39 11.03 -18.51
CA TYR A 189 -7.89 12.11 -17.65
C TYR A 189 -7.62 13.52 -18.23
N SER A 190 -7.09 13.61 -19.45
CA SER A 190 -6.87 14.89 -20.14
C SER A 190 -8.16 15.65 -20.45
N PRO A 191 -9.27 15.01 -20.89
CA PRO A 191 -10.53 15.71 -21.11
C PRO A 191 -11.15 16.27 -19.82
N THR A 192 -10.84 15.68 -18.67
CA THR A 192 -11.34 16.08 -17.34
C THR A 192 -10.38 17.04 -16.63
N ARG A 193 -9.33 17.49 -17.31
CA ARG A 193 -8.24 18.28 -16.68
C ARG A 193 -8.66 19.66 -16.20
N TRP A 194 -9.71 20.22 -16.78
CA TRP A 194 -10.30 21.45 -16.26
C TRP A 194 -10.89 21.24 -14.85
N TYR A 195 -11.45 20.06 -14.55
CA TYR A 195 -11.83 19.68 -13.19
C TYR A 195 -10.59 19.45 -12.32
N GLY A 196 -9.51 18.91 -12.89
CA GLY A 196 -8.22 18.84 -12.19
C GLY A 196 -7.77 20.21 -11.65
N ARG A 197 -7.96 21.28 -12.43
CA ARG A 197 -7.70 22.65 -11.98
C ARG A 197 -8.64 23.10 -10.86
N TRP A 198 -9.91 22.71 -10.92
CA TRP A 198 -10.89 23.00 -9.86
C TRP A 198 -10.52 22.34 -8.53
N TYR A 199 -10.05 21.09 -8.57
CA TYR A 199 -9.57 20.34 -7.41
C TYR A 199 -8.11 20.61 -7.05
N GLU A 200 -7.49 21.65 -7.62
CA GLU A 200 -6.10 22.05 -7.36
C GLU A 200 -5.07 20.92 -7.59
N VAL A 201 -5.36 20.03 -8.55
CA VAL A 201 -4.44 18.95 -8.94
C VAL A 201 -3.28 19.52 -9.78
N PRO A 202 -2.02 19.13 -9.51
CA PRO A 202 -0.85 19.61 -10.23
C PRO A 202 -0.88 19.36 -11.76
N SER A 203 0.01 20.06 -12.47
CA SER A 203 0.18 19.89 -13.92
C SER A 203 0.67 18.47 -14.29
N GLN A 204 0.55 18.08 -15.56
CA GLN A 204 0.89 16.72 -16.00
C GLN A 204 2.35 16.39 -15.75
N GLN A 205 3.22 17.34 -16.10
CA GLN A 205 4.66 17.18 -15.95
C GLN A 205 5.01 17.07 -14.48
N GLU A 206 4.45 17.92 -13.62
CA GLU A 206 4.65 17.83 -12.17
C GLU A 206 4.16 16.51 -11.57
N LEU A 207 3.02 15.98 -12.04
CA LEU A 207 2.51 14.69 -11.58
C LEU A 207 3.44 13.54 -11.99
N LEU A 208 3.95 13.56 -13.21
CA LEU A 208 4.92 12.56 -13.70
C LEU A 208 6.24 12.67 -12.94
N ASP A 209 6.73 13.88 -12.69
CA ASP A 209 7.96 14.11 -11.92
C ASP A 209 7.82 13.64 -10.47
N LYS A 210 6.69 13.95 -9.82
CA LYS A 210 6.36 13.45 -8.48
C LYS A 210 6.27 11.93 -8.48
N SER A 211 5.65 11.34 -9.49
CA SER A 211 5.53 9.89 -9.63
C SER A 211 6.90 9.22 -9.75
N ILE A 212 7.81 9.76 -10.57
CA ILE A 212 9.19 9.27 -10.68
C ILE A 212 9.91 9.35 -9.34
N GLN A 213 9.84 10.49 -8.65
CA GLN A 213 10.48 10.67 -7.33
C GLN A 213 9.98 9.65 -6.30
N LEU A 214 8.68 9.40 -6.26
CA LEU A 214 8.07 8.47 -5.33
C LEU A 214 8.41 7.01 -5.67
N HIS A 215 8.38 6.63 -6.95
CA HIS A 215 8.79 5.28 -7.35
C HIS A 215 10.29 5.03 -7.17
N LEU A 216 11.13 6.05 -7.33
CA LEU A 216 12.55 5.96 -6.98
C LEU A 216 12.74 5.69 -5.49
N LYS A 217 12.03 6.42 -4.62
CA LYS A 217 12.05 6.13 -3.18
C LYS A 217 11.62 4.70 -2.87
N ALA A 218 10.55 4.22 -3.49
CA ALA A 218 10.10 2.83 -3.30
C ALA A 218 11.17 1.81 -3.74
N ALA A 219 11.79 2.03 -4.91
CA ALA A 219 12.85 1.17 -5.42
C ALA A 219 14.18 1.27 -4.64
N GLU A 220 14.45 2.38 -3.95
CA GLU A 220 15.58 2.51 -3.04
C GLU A 220 15.37 1.70 -1.75
N ARG A 221 14.13 1.64 -1.25
CA ARG A 221 13.77 0.87 -0.05
C ARG A 221 13.69 -0.62 -0.32
N ASP A 222 13.13 -1.02 -1.46
CA ASP A 222 13.09 -2.41 -1.90
C ASP A 222 13.60 -2.53 -3.35
N PRO A 223 14.93 -2.71 -3.53
CA PRO A 223 15.55 -2.73 -4.85
C PRO A 223 15.27 -4.01 -5.64
N ASN A 224 14.81 -5.07 -4.97
CA ASN A 224 14.58 -6.36 -5.59
C ASN A 224 13.13 -6.56 -6.03
N ASN A 225 12.25 -5.58 -5.78
CA ASN A 225 10.85 -5.67 -6.14
C ASN A 225 10.61 -5.33 -7.62
N LEU A 226 10.14 -6.33 -8.37
CA LEU A 226 9.88 -6.19 -9.80
C LEU A 226 8.74 -5.20 -10.07
N GLU A 227 7.74 -5.12 -9.20
CA GLU A 227 6.62 -4.20 -9.36
C GLU A 227 7.10 -2.75 -9.38
N TYR A 228 7.93 -2.37 -8.42
CA TYR A 228 8.37 -0.99 -8.25
C TYR A 228 9.25 -0.55 -9.43
N ALA A 229 10.19 -1.40 -9.83
CA ALA A 229 11.05 -1.16 -10.99
C ALA A 229 10.24 -1.08 -12.30
N CYS A 230 9.22 -1.94 -12.49
CA CYS A 230 8.35 -1.88 -13.67
C CYS A 230 7.48 -0.61 -13.70
N ARG A 231 6.92 -0.20 -12.56
CA ARG A 231 6.12 1.04 -12.47
C ARG A 231 6.97 2.27 -12.73
N LEU A 232 8.19 2.30 -12.22
CA LEU A 232 9.15 3.36 -12.52
C LEU A 232 9.42 3.45 -14.04
N ALA A 233 9.64 2.30 -14.70
CA ALA A 233 9.82 2.24 -16.15
C ALA A 233 8.59 2.75 -16.92
N GLN A 234 7.37 2.38 -16.48
CA GLN A 234 6.12 2.87 -17.06
C GLN A 234 5.99 4.39 -16.99
N VAL A 235 6.40 4.99 -15.87
CA VAL A 235 6.27 6.44 -15.68
C VAL A 235 7.30 7.18 -16.54
N TYR A 236 8.54 6.68 -16.65
CA TYR A 236 9.51 7.22 -17.62
C TYR A 236 8.98 7.15 -19.05
N PHE A 237 8.33 6.05 -19.41
CA PHE A 237 7.70 5.90 -20.72
C PHE A 237 6.57 6.93 -20.93
N GLN A 238 5.70 7.11 -19.94
CA GLN A 238 4.62 8.11 -19.98
C GLN A 238 5.14 9.55 -20.07
N LYS A 239 6.29 9.83 -19.46
CA LYS A 239 6.98 11.13 -19.56
C LYS A 239 7.64 11.34 -20.93
N GLY A 240 7.85 10.28 -21.71
CA GLY A 240 8.56 10.32 -22.99
C GLY A 240 10.08 10.13 -22.86
N ASP A 241 10.59 9.83 -21.67
CA ASP A 241 11.99 9.51 -21.42
C ASP A 241 12.27 8.04 -21.80
N MET A 242 12.28 7.80 -23.11
CA MET A 242 12.47 6.48 -23.71
C MET A 242 13.79 5.79 -23.29
N PRO A 243 14.94 6.48 -23.21
CA PRO A 243 16.19 5.86 -22.77
C PRO A 243 16.10 5.27 -21.35
N ASN A 244 15.58 6.04 -20.39
CA ASN A 244 15.46 5.56 -19.00
C ASN A 244 14.38 4.48 -18.88
N ALA A 245 13.25 4.64 -19.56
CA ALA A 245 12.20 3.63 -19.60
C ALA A 245 12.74 2.27 -20.08
N ARG A 246 13.49 2.26 -21.19
CA ARG A 246 14.10 1.03 -21.73
C ARG A 246 15.09 0.41 -20.74
N ARG A 247 15.94 1.22 -20.11
CA ARG A 247 16.93 0.74 -19.13
C ARG A 247 16.25 0.01 -17.97
N TRP A 248 15.20 0.58 -17.41
CA TRP A 248 14.48 -0.03 -16.30
C TRP A 248 13.69 -1.28 -16.71
N TYR A 249 13.05 -1.29 -17.87
CA TYR A 249 12.40 -2.52 -18.36
C TYR A 249 13.39 -3.65 -18.62
N VAL A 250 14.58 -3.35 -19.17
CA VAL A 250 15.65 -4.35 -19.36
C VAL A 250 16.10 -4.90 -18.01
N LYS A 251 16.33 -4.02 -17.02
CA LYS A 251 16.67 -4.43 -15.65
C LYS A 251 15.65 -5.41 -15.07
N VAL A 252 14.34 -5.11 -15.18
CA VAL A 252 13.29 -6.01 -14.65
C VAL A 252 13.28 -7.37 -15.36
N ARG A 253 13.50 -7.40 -16.68
CA ARG A 253 13.45 -8.64 -17.46
C ARG A 253 14.70 -9.51 -17.26
N ASP A 254 15.89 -8.90 -17.26
CA ASP A 254 17.15 -9.62 -17.39
C ASP A 254 17.92 -9.74 -16.06
N GLU A 255 17.78 -8.78 -15.15
CA GLU A 255 18.63 -8.68 -13.95
C GLU A 255 17.89 -9.02 -12.66
N MET A 256 16.55 -8.96 -12.64
CA MET A 256 15.75 -9.14 -11.43
C MET A 256 15.04 -10.52 -11.43
N PRO A 257 15.42 -11.46 -10.55
CA PRO A 257 14.76 -12.76 -10.45
C PRO A 257 13.37 -12.60 -9.79
N PRO A 258 12.32 -13.30 -10.29
CA PRO A 258 11.00 -13.26 -9.67
C PRO A 258 11.07 -13.93 -8.29
N GLN A 259 10.55 -13.26 -7.25
CA GLN A 259 10.54 -13.81 -5.89
C GLN A 259 9.27 -14.63 -5.65
N GLN A 260 8.15 -14.15 -6.18
CA GLN A 260 6.84 -14.77 -6.10
C GLN A 260 6.35 -15.17 -7.50
N LEU A 261 5.42 -16.14 -7.57
CA LEU A 261 4.83 -16.55 -8.84
C LEU A 261 4.19 -15.36 -9.58
N ASP A 262 3.53 -14.48 -8.82
CA ASP A 262 2.86 -13.28 -9.31
C ASP A 262 3.84 -12.25 -9.91
N ASP A 263 5.11 -12.26 -9.51
CA ASP A 263 6.12 -11.33 -10.01
C ASP A 263 6.47 -11.59 -11.48
N SER A 264 6.26 -12.82 -11.96
CA SER A 264 6.44 -13.19 -13.36
C SER A 264 5.59 -12.32 -14.31
N ARG A 265 4.45 -11.81 -13.81
CA ARG A 265 3.61 -10.87 -14.55
C ARG A 265 4.37 -9.58 -14.90
N TRP A 266 5.19 -9.07 -13.98
CA TRP A 266 5.96 -7.85 -14.20
C TRP A 266 7.09 -8.05 -15.20
N GLN A 267 7.72 -9.23 -15.22
CA GLN A 267 8.68 -9.59 -16.26
C GLN A 267 8.01 -9.71 -17.64
N GLY A 268 6.84 -10.36 -17.71
CA GLY A 268 6.05 -10.46 -18.94
C GLY A 268 5.62 -9.09 -19.46
N LEU A 269 5.20 -8.19 -18.56
CA LEU A 269 4.92 -6.80 -18.90
C LEU A 269 6.17 -6.08 -19.44
N ALA A 270 7.32 -6.19 -18.78
CA ALA A 270 8.56 -5.57 -19.25
C ALA A 270 8.96 -6.10 -20.64
N HIS A 271 8.87 -7.42 -20.84
CA HIS A 271 9.15 -8.06 -22.12
C HIS A 271 8.23 -7.55 -23.24
N THR A 272 6.92 -7.52 -23.00
CA THR A 272 5.94 -7.03 -23.99
C THR A 272 6.17 -5.56 -24.33
N GLN A 273 6.47 -4.71 -23.33
CA GLN A 273 6.79 -3.30 -23.57
C GLN A 273 8.06 -3.16 -24.42
N LEU A 274 9.15 -3.84 -24.07
CA LEU A 274 10.38 -3.84 -24.86
C LEU A 274 10.17 -4.31 -26.32
N ALA A 275 9.34 -5.32 -26.52
CA ALA A 275 9.05 -5.87 -27.85
C ALA A 275 8.11 -4.97 -28.68
N THR A 276 7.16 -4.27 -28.06
CA THR A 276 6.13 -3.50 -28.77
C THR A 276 6.49 -2.03 -28.97
N SER A 277 6.99 -1.36 -27.93
CA SER A 277 7.21 0.09 -27.95
C SER A 277 8.64 0.50 -28.33
N PHE A 278 9.61 -0.41 -28.17
CA PHE A 278 11.03 -0.12 -28.45
C PHE A 278 11.60 -0.90 -29.65
N ALA A 279 10.90 -1.91 -30.15
CA ALA A 279 11.31 -2.58 -31.38
C ALA A 279 11.07 -1.64 -32.58
N LYS A 280 12.13 -1.38 -33.35
CA LYS A 280 11.99 -0.68 -34.63
C LYS A 280 11.19 -1.58 -35.57
N SER A 281 9.98 -1.17 -35.93
CA SER A 281 9.26 -1.77 -37.07
C SER A 281 9.99 -1.40 -38.37
N LYS A 282 11.11 -2.05 -38.66
CA LYS A 282 11.54 -2.20 -40.05
C LYS A 282 10.76 -3.37 -40.62
N TRP A 283 9.48 -3.12 -40.92
CA TRP A 283 8.71 -4.01 -41.77
C TRP A 283 9.17 -3.81 -43.22
N ASN A 284 10.42 -4.15 -43.51
CA ASN A 284 10.96 -4.27 -44.85
C ASN A 284 10.84 -5.75 -45.25
N VAL A 285 9.62 -6.21 -45.47
CA VAL A 285 9.42 -7.42 -46.25
C VAL A 285 9.18 -6.92 -47.68
N PRO A 286 10.17 -7.03 -48.59
CA PRO A 286 9.86 -6.84 -50.00
C PRO A 286 8.96 -8.01 -50.38
N PHE A 287 7.66 -7.73 -50.59
CA PHE A 287 6.83 -8.64 -51.35
C PHE A 287 7.43 -8.69 -52.76
N ALA A 288 8.22 -9.74 -53.01
CA ALA A 288 8.68 -10.14 -54.33
C ALA A 288 7.59 -10.96 -55.02
#